data_AF-A0A965HNR7-F1
#
_entry.id   AF-A0A965HNR7-F1
#
_cell.length_a   1.000
_cell.length_b   1.000
_cell.length_c   1.000
_cell.angle_alpha   90.00
_cell.angle_beta   90.00
_cell.angle_gamma   90.00
#
_symmetry.space_group_name_H-M   'P 1'
#
loop_
_entity.id
_entity.type
_entity.pdbx_description
1 polymer ?
#
loop_
_entity_poly.entity_id
_entity_poly.type
_entity_poly.pdbx_seq_one_letter_code
_entity_poly.pdbx_strand_id
1 'polypeptide(L)'
;MIANDCPKLSDDAGVFCAFDEGAYLDRKPDMVKLAGAFGGVIEPKFYVNTGVFVVHTKAVGILSMPPIGLHPNHFAEQTWLNVMAHLWNIPLTELDPSFNCMTSVESHFGLDRYKDAMIIHYAGQSNDLVKLANQIKEDEAKLVELGR
;
A
#
# COMPACT_ATOMS: atom_id res chain seq x y z
N MET A 1 10.49 -5.95 -5.43
CA MET A 1 11.18 -7.26 -5.37
C MET A 1 10.39 -8.17 -4.47
N ILE A 2 10.31 -9.46 -4.78
CA ILE A 2 9.56 -10.46 -3.99
C ILE A 2 10.53 -11.57 -3.64
N ALA A 3 10.60 -11.94 -2.36
CA ALA A 3 11.45 -13.02 -1.89
C ALA A 3 10.97 -14.38 -2.41
N ASN A 4 11.91 -15.30 -2.69
CA ASN A 4 11.58 -16.62 -3.23
C ASN A 4 10.77 -17.48 -2.26
N ASP A 5 10.93 -17.24 -0.95
CA ASP A 5 10.22 -17.91 0.14
C ASP A 5 8.96 -17.16 0.59
N CYS A 6 8.54 -16.12 -0.15
CA CYS A 6 7.34 -15.36 0.18
C CYS A 6 6.11 -16.28 0.21
N PRO A 7 5.42 -16.45 1.35
CA PRO A 7 4.22 -17.25 1.43
C PRO A 7 3.10 -16.66 0.57
N LYS A 8 2.11 -17.50 0.29
CA LYS A 8 0.91 -17.11 -0.42
C LYS A 8 0.02 -16.26 0.49
N LEU A 9 -0.10 -14.97 0.18
CA LEU A 9 -0.84 -14.01 1.01
C LEU A 9 -2.36 -14.26 1.08
N SER A 10 -2.91 -15.03 0.14
CA SER A 10 -4.36 -15.19 0.02
C SER A 10 -5.01 -16.07 1.09
N ASP A 11 -4.24 -16.91 1.78
CA ASP A 11 -4.81 -18.00 2.57
C ASP A 11 -5.55 -17.48 3.83
N ASP A 12 -5.13 -16.33 4.36
CA ASP A 12 -5.76 -15.66 5.52
C ASP A 12 -6.17 -14.19 5.25
N ALA A 13 -6.29 -13.80 3.98
CA ALA A 13 -6.52 -12.40 3.58
C ALA A 13 -7.93 -11.86 3.88
N GLY A 14 -8.86 -12.70 4.32
CA GLY A 14 -10.26 -12.30 4.51
C GLY A 14 -10.89 -11.75 3.22
N VAL A 15 -11.54 -10.59 3.32
CA VAL A 15 -12.21 -9.92 2.18
C VAL A 15 -11.28 -8.90 1.50
N PHE A 16 -10.50 -8.17 2.30
CA PHE A 16 -9.51 -7.22 1.85
C PHE A 16 -8.34 -7.21 2.84
N CYS A 17 -7.13 -7.43 2.35
CA CYS A 17 -5.91 -7.46 3.15
C CYS A 17 -4.88 -6.50 2.56
N ALA A 18 -4.43 -5.54 3.34
CA ALA A 18 -3.46 -4.53 2.91
C ALA A 18 -2.77 -3.92 4.14
N PHE A 19 -1.66 -3.23 3.90
CA PHE A 19 -0.88 -2.58 4.96
C PHE A 19 -1.46 -1.19 5.26
N ASP A 20 -1.85 -0.93 6.53
CA ASP A 20 -2.37 0.37 6.98
C ASP A 20 -1.23 1.39 7.19
N GLU A 21 -0.89 2.08 6.11
CA GLU A 21 0.04 3.22 6.13
C GLU A 21 -0.48 4.39 6.99
N GLY A 22 -1.79 4.45 7.23
CA GLY A 22 -2.46 5.47 8.02
C GLY A 22 -2.03 5.52 9.48
N ALA A 23 -1.33 4.50 9.98
CA ALA A 23 -0.68 4.51 11.29
C ALA A 23 0.59 5.39 11.34
N TYR A 24 1.24 5.61 10.19
CA TYR A 24 2.48 6.37 10.06
C TYR A 24 2.28 7.73 9.39
N LEU A 25 1.33 7.80 8.45
CA LEU A 25 1.01 9.01 7.71
C LEU A 25 -0.51 9.17 7.60
N ASP A 26 -1.07 9.97 8.51
CA ASP A 26 -2.52 10.10 8.60
C ASP A 26 -3.09 10.94 7.43
N ARG A 27 -3.75 10.25 6.50
CA ARG A 27 -4.41 10.83 5.32
C ARG A 27 -5.93 10.76 5.40
N LYS A 28 -6.47 10.24 6.50
CA LYS A 28 -7.91 10.10 6.73
C LYS A 28 -8.68 11.41 6.55
N PRO A 29 -8.19 12.59 7.00
CA PRO A 29 -8.90 13.86 6.80
C PRO A 29 -9.11 14.21 5.32
N ASP A 30 -8.13 13.91 4.45
CA ASP A 30 -8.23 14.23 3.03
C ASP A 30 -9.16 13.27 2.29
N MET A 31 -9.25 12.01 2.74
CA MET A 31 -10.26 11.08 2.23
C MET A 31 -11.69 11.57 2.51
N VAL A 32 -11.94 12.10 3.72
CA VAL A 32 -13.27 12.61 4.09
C VAL A 32 -13.66 13.78 3.20
N LYS A 33 -12.73 14.74 2.98
CA LYS A 33 -12.96 15.85 2.05
C LYS A 33 -13.26 15.35 0.64
N LEU A 34 -12.49 14.37 0.17
CA LEU A 34 -12.64 13.84 -1.17
C LEU A 34 -13.96 13.10 -1.38
N ALA A 35 -14.34 12.24 -0.43
CA ALA A 35 -15.65 11.58 -0.44
C ALA A 35 -16.78 12.62 -0.45
N GLY A 36 -16.67 13.66 0.39
CA GLY A 36 -17.64 14.76 0.46
C GLY A 36 -17.79 15.54 -0.85
N ALA A 37 -16.69 15.75 -1.60
CA ALA A 37 -16.74 16.40 -2.91
C ALA A 37 -17.59 15.62 -3.94
N PHE A 38 -17.75 14.31 -3.76
CA PHE A 38 -18.59 13.45 -4.59
C PHE A 38 -19.91 13.05 -3.90
N GLY A 39 -20.30 13.75 -2.82
CA GLY A 39 -21.54 13.49 -2.09
C GLY A 39 -21.52 12.25 -1.19
N GLY A 40 -20.35 11.63 -1.01
CA GLY A 40 -20.15 10.51 -0.10
C GLY A 40 -19.89 10.97 1.33
N VAL A 41 -20.24 10.12 2.30
CA VAL A 41 -19.91 10.30 3.72
C VAL A 41 -19.23 9.02 4.19
N ILE A 42 -18.04 9.16 4.77
CA ILE A 42 -17.25 8.04 5.28
C ILE A 42 -16.78 8.32 6.71
N GLU A 43 -16.65 7.25 7.49
CA GLU A 43 -15.93 7.24 8.76
C GLU A 43 -14.62 6.45 8.55
N PRO A 44 -13.50 7.14 8.29
CA PRO A 44 -12.27 6.48 7.91
C PRO A 44 -11.66 5.72 9.09
N LYS A 45 -11.49 4.40 8.93
CA LYS A 45 -10.91 3.50 9.94
C LYS A 45 -9.42 3.26 9.67
N PHE A 46 -9.03 3.19 8.40
CA PHE A 46 -7.67 2.90 7.94
C PHE A 46 -7.30 3.79 6.74
N TYR A 47 -6.02 3.78 6.38
CA TYR A 47 -5.53 4.28 5.10
C TYR A 47 -4.42 3.35 4.59
N VAL A 48 -4.73 2.51 3.61
CA VAL A 48 -3.80 1.48 3.15
C VAL A 48 -2.93 1.93 1.99
N ASN A 49 -1.74 1.33 1.91
CA ASN A 49 -0.88 1.40 0.73
C ASN A 49 -1.28 0.34 -0.31
N THR A 50 -1.45 0.74 -1.58
CA THR A 50 -1.90 -0.16 -2.66
C THR A 50 -0.77 -0.87 -3.40
N GLY A 51 0.49 -0.76 -2.95
CA GLY A 51 1.62 -1.46 -3.56
C GLY A 51 1.52 -2.98 -3.45
N VAL A 52 0.96 -3.48 -2.33
CA VAL A 52 0.65 -4.90 -2.12
C VAL A 52 -0.66 -5.00 -1.35
N PHE A 53 -1.62 -5.72 -1.91
CA PHE A 53 -2.88 -6.06 -1.26
C PHE A 53 -3.45 -7.36 -1.84
N VAL A 54 -4.39 -7.95 -1.11
CA VAL A 54 -5.23 -9.06 -1.57
C VAL A 54 -6.69 -8.64 -1.47
N VAL A 55 -7.45 -8.89 -2.52
CA VAL A 55 -8.89 -8.58 -2.56
C VAL A 55 -9.68 -9.81 -2.97
N HIS A 56 -10.71 -10.15 -2.20
CA HIS A 56 -11.67 -11.18 -2.57
C HIS A 56 -12.63 -10.63 -3.64
N THR A 57 -13.08 -11.47 -4.56
CA THR A 57 -13.99 -11.06 -5.67
C THR A 57 -15.26 -10.35 -5.19
N LYS A 58 -15.74 -10.67 -3.99
CA LYS A 58 -16.87 -10.02 -3.29
C LYS A 58 -16.64 -8.52 -2.99
N ALA A 59 -15.39 -8.05 -2.94
CA ALA A 59 -15.03 -6.66 -2.69
C ALA A 59 -14.41 -5.97 -3.91
N VAL A 60 -14.46 -6.57 -5.11
CA VAL A 60 -13.78 -6.05 -6.30
C VAL A 60 -14.22 -4.64 -6.69
N GLY A 61 -15.40 -4.19 -6.28
CA GLY A 61 -15.86 -2.85 -6.57
C GLY A 61 -15.12 -1.73 -5.81
N ILE A 62 -14.25 -2.06 -4.84
CA ILE A 62 -13.27 -1.08 -4.33
C ILE A 62 -12.30 -0.59 -5.42
N LEU A 63 -12.13 -1.39 -6.48
CA LEU A 63 -11.33 -1.04 -7.67
C LEU A 63 -12.10 -0.19 -8.69
N SER A 64 -13.31 0.27 -8.34
CA SER A 64 -14.10 1.12 -9.24
C SER A 64 -13.33 2.39 -9.59
N MET A 65 -13.46 2.81 -10.84
CA MET A 65 -12.82 4.06 -11.26
C MET A 65 -13.47 5.26 -10.58
N PRO A 66 -12.66 6.28 -10.26
CA PRO A 66 -13.19 7.53 -9.76
C PRO A 66 -14.02 8.27 -10.81
N PRO A 67 -14.99 9.10 -10.39
CA PRO A 67 -15.61 10.06 -11.29
C PRO A 67 -14.57 10.95 -11.97
N ILE A 68 -14.88 11.42 -13.19
CA ILE A 68 -14.01 12.29 -13.97
C ILE A 68 -13.65 13.54 -13.15
N GLY A 69 -12.35 13.87 -13.04
CA GLY A 69 -11.90 15.11 -12.41
C GLY A 69 -11.07 14.96 -11.13
N LEU A 70 -10.53 13.77 -10.83
CA LEU A 70 -9.70 13.51 -9.65
C LEU A 70 -8.28 14.16 -9.67
N HIS A 71 -8.11 15.27 -10.38
CA HIS A 71 -6.84 15.97 -10.47
C HIS A 71 -6.92 17.35 -9.81
N PRO A 72 -6.01 17.69 -8.88
CA PRO A 72 -4.92 16.88 -8.34
C PRO A 72 -5.32 16.14 -7.05
N ASN A 73 -5.32 14.81 -7.07
CA ASN A 73 -5.32 13.99 -5.87
C ASN A 73 -3.93 13.40 -5.67
N HIS A 74 -3.22 13.83 -4.62
CA HIS A 74 -1.98 13.17 -4.23
C HIS A 74 -2.31 11.70 -3.98
N PHE A 75 -1.66 10.80 -4.71
CA PHE A 75 -1.82 9.32 -4.69
C PHE A 75 -3.03 8.74 -5.44
N ALA A 76 -3.82 9.57 -6.14
CA ALA A 76 -4.80 9.18 -7.18
C ALA A 76 -5.61 7.89 -6.87
N GLU A 77 -5.19 6.75 -7.42
CA GLU A 77 -5.81 5.43 -7.27
C GLU A 77 -5.84 4.97 -5.81
N GLN A 78 -4.74 5.09 -5.07
CA GLN A 78 -4.64 4.62 -3.69
C GLN A 78 -5.68 5.32 -2.80
N THR A 79 -5.76 6.64 -2.91
CA THR A 79 -6.72 7.44 -2.14
C THR A 79 -8.15 7.08 -2.51
N TRP A 80 -8.44 6.88 -3.80
CA TRP A 80 -9.79 6.52 -4.25
C TRP A 80 -10.20 5.12 -3.80
N LEU A 81 -9.31 4.13 -3.92
CA LEU A 81 -9.54 2.77 -3.44
C LEU A 81 -9.87 2.78 -1.95
N ASN A 82 -9.13 3.54 -1.15
CA ASN A 82 -9.42 3.70 0.26
C ASN A 82 -10.79 4.33 0.50
N VAL A 83 -11.17 5.39 -0.22
CA VAL A 83 -12.54 5.97 -0.13
C VAL A 83 -13.61 4.90 -0.41
N MET A 84 -13.44 4.12 -1.48
CA MET A 84 -14.38 3.07 -1.86
C MET A 84 -14.48 1.96 -0.81
N ALA A 85 -13.36 1.54 -0.21
CA ALA A 85 -13.35 0.56 0.86
C ALA A 85 -14.19 1.02 2.06
N HIS A 86 -14.16 2.32 2.39
CA HIS A 86 -14.96 2.88 3.47
C HIS A 86 -16.43 3.06 3.11
N LEU A 87 -16.74 3.55 1.89
CA LEU A 87 -18.12 3.69 1.42
C LEU A 87 -18.87 2.35 1.44
N TRP A 88 -18.17 1.26 1.15
CA TRP A 88 -18.73 -0.09 1.11
C TRP A 88 -18.55 -0.85 2.44
N ASN A 89 -18.00 -0.18 3.46
CA ASN A 89 -17.71 -0.75 4.78
C ASN A 89 -16.96 -2.09 4.70
N ILE A 90 -15.96 -2.16 3.83
CA ILE A 90 -15.13 -3.34 3.65
C ILE A 90 -14.23 -3.53 4.88
N PRO A 91 -14.25 -4.70 5.54
CA PRO A 91 -13.35 -4.97 6.65
C PRO A 91 -11.92 -5.13 6.13
N LEU A 92 -10.96 -4.50 6.82
CA LEU A 92 -9.54 -4.67 6.57
C LEU A 92 -8.99 -5.80 7.44
N THR A 93 -8.25 -6.70 6.80
CA THR A 93 -7.28 -7.58 7.47
C THR A 93 -5.92 -6.92 7.34
N GLU A 94 -5.22 -6.72 8.45
CA GLU A 94 -3.92 -6.05 8.41
C GLU A 94 -2.89 -6.96 7.74
N LEU A 95 -2.19 -6.43 6.73
CA LEU A 95 -1.05 -7.11 6.12
C LEU A 95 0.21 -6.82 6.93
N ASP A 96 0.97 -7.86 7.26
CA ASP A 96 2.26 -7.67 7.94
C ASP A 96 3.15 -6.73 7.11
N PRO A 97 3.75 -5.69 7.71
CA PRO A 97 4.53 -4.71 6.96
C PRO A 97 5.71 -5.29 6.17
N SER A 98 6.21 -6.48 6.55
CA SER A 98 7.23 -7.21 5.77
C SER A 98 6.80 -7.50 4.33
N PHE A 99 5.49 -7.59 4.05
CA PHE A 99 4.93 -7.82 2.72
C PHE A 99 4.65 -6.54 1.94
N ASN A 100 4.89 -5.36 2.49
CA ASN A 100 4.80 -4.10 1.77
C ASN A 100 5.87 -3.12 2.30
N CYS A 101 7.13 -3.59 2.34
CA CYS A 101 8.23 -2.85 2.93
C CYS A 101 8.67 -1.73 1.97
N MET A 102 8.41 -0.49 2.35
CA MET A 102 8.80 0.69 1.59
C MET A 102 10.11 1.24 2.15
N THR A 103 11.23 0.57 1.89
CA THR A 103 12.55 0.82 2.50
C THR A 103 12.97 2.30 2.46
N SER A 104 12.73 2.96 1.32
CA SER A 104 12.96 4.39 1.15
C SER A 104 12.10 5.24 2.08
N VAL A 105 10.85 4.88 2.32
CA VAL A 105 9.90 5.60 3.19
C VAL A 105 10.17 5.27 4.67
N GLU A 106 10.40 4.00 5.00
CA GLU A 106 10.67 3.52 6.36
C GLU A 106 11.89 4.15 7.00
N SER A 107 12.95 4.38 6.23
CA SER A 107 14.14 5.11 6.70
C SER A 107 13.83 6.53 7.19
N HIS A 108 12.80 7.20 6.64
CA HIS A 108 12.36 8.52 7.11
C HIS A 108 11.70 8.46 8.49
N PHE A 109 11.23 7.28 8.90
CA PHE A 109 10.57 7.01 10.18
C PHE A 109 11.45 6.24 11.16
N GLY A 110 12.73 5.99 10.82
CA GLY A 110 13.67 5.25 11.67
C GLY A 110 13.33 3.75 11.80
N LEU A 111 12.59 3.19 10.85
CA LEU A 111 12.26 1.77 10.80
C LEU A 111 13.25 1.03 9.90
N ASP A 112 13.75 -0.12 10.35
CA ASP A 112 14.61 -1.02 9.57
C ASP A 112 14.05 -2.43 9.58
N ARG A 113 13.01 -2.66 8.77
CA ARG A 113 12.41 -3.99 8.56
C ARG A 113 13.06 -4.74 7.39
N TYR A 114 14.20 -4.24 6.91
CA TYR A 114 14.84 -4.67 5.68
C TYR A 114 15.14 -6.17 5.67
N LYS A 115 15.65 -6.71 6.79
CA LYS A 115 15.97 -8.13 6.95
C LYS A 115 14.73 -9.04 6.87
N ASP A 116 13.58 -8.55 7.30
CA ASP A 116 12.35 -9.33 7.41
C ASP A 116 11.47 -9.17 6.15
N ALA A 117 11.85 -8.28 5.22
CA ALA A 117 11.06 -7.92 4.05
C ALA A 117 10.83 -9.11 3.10
N MET A 118 9.58 -9.54 2.96
CA MET A 118 9.15 -10.52 1.97
C MET A 118 8.90 -9.86 0.60
N ILE A 119 8.47 -8.59 0.61
CA ILE A 119 8.29 -7.79 -0.60
C ILE A 119 8.84 -6.38 -0.34
N ILE A 120 9.80 -5.97 -1.17
CA ILE A 120 10.29 -4.59 -1.21
C ILE A 120 9.49 -3.81 -2.25
N HIS A 121 8.80 -2.78 -1.78
CA HIS A 121 8.01 -1.83 -2.56
C HIS A 121 8.80 -0.52 -2.74
N TYR A 122 9.31 -0.29 -3.95
CA TYR A 122 10.06 0.91 -4.32
C TYR A 122 9.17 2.12 -4.60
N ALA A 123 8.31 2.48 -3.62
CA ALA A 123 7.35 3.56 -3.74
C ALA A 123 8.04 4.89 -4.12
N GLY A 124 7.48 5.57 -5.13
CA GLY A 124 7.95 6.89 -5.57
C GLY A 124 9.27 6.93 -6.36
N GLN A 125 9.90 5.79 -6.68
CA GLN A 125 11.15 5.74 -7.45
C GLN A 125 10.95 5.59 -8.98
N SER A 126 9.76 5.91 -9.51
CA SER A 126 9.40 5.64 -10.91
C SER A 126 9.98 6.62 -11.94
N ASN A 127 10.59 7.72 -11.51
CA ASN A 127 11.07 8.79 -12.39
C ASN A 127 12.53 8.61 -12.86
N ASP A 128 13.30 7.70 -12.24
CA ASP A 128 14.69 7.40 -12.62
C ASP A 128 14.92 5.89 -12.60
N LEU A 129 14.78 5.26 -13.77
CA LEU A 129 14.91 3.81 -13.93
C LEU A 129 16.35 3.31 -13.70
N VAL A 130 17.37 4.15 -13.92
CA VAL A 130 18.77 3.77 -13.70
C VAL A 130 19.04 3.71 -12.21
N LYS A 131 18.60 4.73 -11.47
CA LYS A 131 18.68 4.74 -10.01
C LYS A 131 17.92 3.56 -9.42
N LEU A 132 16.69 3.31 -9.88
CA LEU A 132 15.89 2.17 -9.43
C LEU A 132 16.60 0.84 -9.67
N ALA A 133 17.18 0.64 -10.86
CA ALA A 133 17.90 -0.58 -11.19
C ALA A 133 19.14 -0.80 -10.30
N ASN A 134 19.87 0.28 -9.96
CA ASN A 134 20.99 0.20 -9.03
C ASN A 134 20.52 -0.11 -7.61
N GLN A 135 19.45 0.54 -7.16
CA GLN A 135 18.87 0.30 -5.84
C GLN A 135 18.42 -1.16 -5.69
N ILE A 136 17.78 -1.74 -6.71
CA ILE A 136 17.39 -3.16 -6.70
C ILE A 136 18.60 -4.08 -6.50
N LYS A 137 19.72 -3.81 -7.19
CA LYS A 137 20.94 -4.63 -7.06
C LYS A 137 21.60 -4.49 -5.70
N GLU A 138 21.65 -3.27 -5.16
CA GLU A 138 22.15 -3.01 -3.80
C GLU A 138 21.30 -3.74 -2.76
N ASP A 139 19.98 -3.70 -2.95
CA ASP A 139 19.03 -4.33 -2.08
C ASP A 139 19.14 -5.87 -2.12
N GLU A 140 19.29 -6.47 -3.31
CA GLU A 140 19.58 -7.90 -3.48
C GLU A 140 20.88 -8.29 -2.76
N ALA A 141 21.98 -7.53 -2.96
CA ALA A 141 23.26 -7.83 -2.32
C ALA A 141 23.17 -7.75 -0.79
N LYS A 142 22.45 -6.76 -0.26
CA LYS A 142 22.25 -6.59 1.19
C LYS A 142 21.42 -7.73 1.80
N LEU A 143 20.39 -8.21 1.10
CA LEU A 143 19.62 -9.37 1.59
C LEU A 143 20.47 -10.64 1.63
N VAL A 144 21.30 -10.87 0.61
CA VAL A 144 22.25 -11.99 0.58
C VAL A 144 23.23 -11.92 1.75
N GLU A 145 23.76 -10.74 2.07
CA GLU A 145 24.62 -10.53 3.25
C GLU A 145 23.90 -10.89 4.57
N LEU A 146 22.60 -10.58 4.65
CA LEU A 146 21.74 -10.89 5.79
C LEU A 146 21.25 -12.34 5.82
N GLY A 147 21.68 -13.18 4.87
CA GLY A 147 21.34 -14.60 4.81
C GLY A 147 19.98 -14.90 4.18
N ARG A 148 19.51 -14.03 3.29
CA ARG A 148 18.25 -14.15 2.56
C ARG A 148 18.45 -14.19 1.05
#